data_AF-A0A3M9YAX2-F1
#
_entry.id   AF-A0A3M9YAX2-F1
#
_cell.length_a   1.000
_cell.length_b   1.000
_cell.length_c   1.000
_cell.angle_alpha   90.00
_cell.angle_beta   90.00
_cell.angle_gamma   90.00
#
_symmetry.space_group_name_H-M   'P 1'
#
loop_
_entity.id
_entity.type
_entity.pdbx_description
1 polymer ?
#
loop_
_entity_poly.entity_id
_entity_poly.type
_entity_poly.pdbx_seq_one_letter_code
_entity_poly.pdbx_strand_id
1 'polypeptide(L)'
;MADTDDAGGLFSIAISDSEDEAKAEEKKQRAGQTEEEFRAIKASYKAKIENGEIWMGISLPLEESANKPVAQELLHAVEELYFFRRYEEGARFARRVLETSGGLLDDEHREVLTLYEKKCLAKTGDNEAK
;
A
#
# COMPACT_ATOMS: atom_id res chain seq x y z
N MET A 1 11.83 -29.40 -48.55
CA MET A 1 10.96 -28.57 -47.71
C MET A 1 10.41 -29.49 -46.64
N ALA A 2 10.94 -29.41 -45.43
CA ALA A 2 10.46 -30.15 -44.27
C ALA A 2 9.60 -29.19 -43.47
N ASP A 3 8.28 -29.33 -43.62
CA ASP A 3 7.27 -28.61 -42.85
C ASP A 3 7.24 -29.24 -41.46
N THR A 4 7.66 -28.48 -40.44
CA THR A 4 7.60 -28.90 -39.03
C THR A 4 6.46 -28.12 -38.41
N ASP A 5 5.27 -28.74 -38.43
CA ASP A 5 4.04 -28.24 -37.85
C ASP A 5 4.17 -28.22 -36.31
N ASP A 6 4.70 -27.10 -35.79
CA ASP A 6 4.74 -26.78 -34.36
C ASP A 6 3.36 -26.28 -33.93
N ALA A 7 2.36 -27.16 -33.92
CA ALA A 7 1.03 -26.89 -33.38
C ALA A 7 0.95 -27.19 -31.87
N GLY A 8 1.99 -26.79 -31.13
CA GLY A 8 2.12 -26.92 -29.68
C GLY A 8 2.10 -25.58 -28.95
N GLY A 9 1.30 -24.62 -29.42
CA GLY A 9 1.20 -23.29 -28.84
C GLY A 9 0.73 -23.32 -27.39
N LEU A 10 1.30 -22.41 -26.58
CA LEU A 10 1.16 -22.18 -25.13
C LEU A 10 -0.27 -22.18 -24.53
N PHE A 11 -1.33 -22.34 -25.34
CA PHE A 11 -2.73 -22.39 -24.95
C PHE A 11 -3.45 -23.71 -25.29
N SER A 12 -2.71 -24.80 -25.56
CA SER A 12 -3.30 -26.14 -25.75
C SER A 12 -3.71 -26.77 -24.41
N ILE A 13 -4.72 -26.20 -23.75
CA ILE A 13 -5.43 -26.82 -22.63
C ILE A 13 -6.44 -27.80 -23.23
N ALA A 14 -6.09 -29.09 -23.27
CA ALA A 14 -7.02 -30.15 -23.57
C ALA A 14 -7.94 -30.37 -22.36
N ILE A 15 -9.19 -29.89 -22.44
CA ILE A 15 -10.25 -30.26 -21.49
C ILE A 15 -10.69 -31.67 -21.90
N SER A 16 -10.03 -32.68 -21.34
CA SER A 16 -10.50 -34.06 -21.41
C SER A 16 -11.52 -34.27 -20.29
N ASP A 17 -12.79 -34.10 -20.63
CA ASP A 17 -13.92 -34.47 -19.80
C ASP A 17 -13.98 -36.00 -19.73
N SER A 18 -13.40 -36.56 -18.68
CA SER A 18 -13.50 -37.98 -18.35
C SER A 18 -14.06 -38.07 -16.93
N GLU A 19 -15.38 -38.25 -16.87
CA GLU A 19 -16.14 -38.58 -15.66
C GLU A 19 -15.58 -39.87 -15.04
N ASP A 20 -15.07 -39.79 -13.81
CA ASP A 20 -14.87 -40.94 -12.94
C ASP A 20 -15.31 -40.56 -11.51
N GLU A 21 -16.54 -40.95 -11.17
CA GLU A 21 -17.11 -40.85 -9.83
C GLU A 21 -16.46 -41.86 -8.88
N ALA A 22 -15.39 -41.45 -8.18
CA ALA A 22 -14.93 -42.22 -7.01
C ALA A 22 -14.25 -41.33 -5.95
N LYS A 23 -15.08 -40.76 -5.07
CA LYS A 23 -14.77 -40.26 -3.71
C LYS A 23 -13.45 -39.47 -3.56
N ALA A 24 -13.43 -38.25 -4.10
CA ALA A 24 -12.57 -37.21 -3.55
C ALA A 24 -13.24 -36.67 -2.27
N GLU A 25 -12.69 -36.98 -1.09
CA GLU A 25 -12.96 -36.18 0.10
C GLU A 25 -12.78 -34.70 -0.26
N GLU A 26 -13.82 -33.89 -0.07
CA GLU A 26 -13.84 -32.46 -0.38
C GLU A 26 -12.67 -31.77 0.32
N LYS A 27 -11.53 -31.66 -0.37
CA LYS A 27 -10.57 -30.60 -0.09
C LYS A 27 -11.32 -29.31 -0.42
N LYS A 28 -11.98 -28.72 0.58
CA LYS A 28 -12.56 -27.37 0.49
C LYS A 28 -11.57 -26.50 -0.26
N GLN A 29 -11.94 -26.10 -1.48
CA GLN A 29 -11.08 -25.26 -2.29
C GLN A 29 -10.76 -24.03 -1.45
N ARG A 30 -9.49 -23.84 -1.10
CA ARG A 30 -9.03 -22.82 -0.14
C ARG A 30 -9.42 -21.39 -0.54
N ALA A 31 -9.83 -21.21 -1.80
CA ALA A 31 -10.24 -19.96 -2.43
C ALA A 31 -11.59 -20.07 -3.17
N GLY A 32 -12.41 -21.10 -2.89
CA GLY A 32 -13.71 -21.27 -3.52
C GLY A 32 -14.75 -20.31 -2.95
N GLN A 33 -14.67 -19.03 -3.31
CA GLN A 33 -15.76 -18.09 -3.05
C GLN A 33 -16.89 -18.35 -4.04
N THR A 34 -18.12 -18.46 -3.55
CA THR A 34 -19.29 -18.59 -4.42
C THR A 34 -19.54 -17.28 -5.18
N GLU A 35 -20.14 -17.37 -6.37
CA GLU A 35 -20.48 -16.19 -7.19
C GLU A 35 -21.40 -15.22 -6.42
N GLU A 36 -22.27 -15.72 -5.55
CA GLU A 36 -23.15 -14.91 -4.71
C GLU A 36 -22.36 -14.10 -3.67
N GLU A 37 -21.39 -14.73 -2.99
CA GLU A 37 -20.50 -14.05 -2.06
C GLU A 37 -19.62 -13.01 -2.78
N PHE A 38 -19.15 -13.31 -3.99
CA PHE A 38 -18.37 -12.36 -4.79
C PHE A 38 -19.22 -11.14 -5.18
N ARG A 39 -20.47 -11.35 -5.59
CA ARG A 39 -21.42 -10.27 -5.88
C ARG A 39 -21.72 -9.43 -4.64
N ALA A 40 -21.86 -10.04 -3.47
CA ALA A 40 -22.05 -9.33 -2.22
C ALA A 40 -20.84 -8.45 -1.87
N ILE A 41 -19.62 -8.99 -1.98
CA ILE A 41 -18.39 -8.21 -1.77
C ILE A 41 -18.31 -7.07 -2.77
N LYS A 42 -18.50 -7.36 -4.06
CA LYS A 42 -18.45 -6.35 -5.13
C LYS A 42 -19.47 -5.24 -4.93
N ALA A 43 -20.68 -5.57 -4.48
CA ALA A 43 -21.72 -4.59 -4.18
C ALA A 43 -21.33 -3.69 -2.98
N SER A 44 -20.65 -4.26 -1.99
CA SER A 44 -20.17 -3.52 -0.81
C SER A 44 -18.81 -2.83 -0.98
N TYR A 45 -18.07 -3.17 -2.05
CA TYR A 45 -16.71 -2.71 -2.25
C TYR A 45 -16.68 -1.21 -2.53
N LYS A 46 -15.86 -0.50 -1.76
CA LYS A 46 -15.51 0.89 -1.98
C LYS A 46 -14.01 0.97 -2.14
N ALA A 47 -13.56 1.54 -3.26
CA ALA A 47 -12.15 1.81 -3.46
C ALA A 47 -11.65 2.72 -2.33
N LYS A 48 -10.49 2.39 -1.76
CA LYS A 48 -9.82 3.26 -0.80
C LYS A 48 -9.33 4.49 -1.56
N ILE A 49 -9.83 5.66 -1.20
CA ILE A 49 -9.38 6.95 -1.75
C ILE A 49 -8.56 7.62 -0.65
N GLU A 50 -7.25 7.72 -0.87
CA GLU A 50 -6.37 8.42 0.04
C GLU A 50 -6.39 9.92 -0.29
N ASN A 51 -7.00 10.73 0.59
CA ASN A 51 -7.17 12.18 0.39
C ASN A 51 -6.09 13.01 1.10
N GLY A 52 -4.96 12.40 1.47
CA GLY A 52 -3.92 13.08 2.24
C GLY A 52 -4.27 13.25 3.72
N GLU A 53 -5.08 12.34 4.27
CA GLU A 53 -5.55 12.38 5.66
C GLU A 53 -4.94 11.27 6.52
N ILE A 54 -4.01 10.46 6.00
CA ILE A 54 -3.37 9.38 6.76
C ILE A 54 -2.78 9.92 8.08
N TRP A 55 -2.17 11.11 8.05
CA TRP A 55 -1.57 11.75 9.23
C TRP A 55 -2.56 11.98 10.39
N MET A 56 -3.86 12.08 10.12
CA MET A 56 -4.89 12.28 11.16
C MET A 56 -5.18 11.02 11.97
N GLY A 57 -4.97 9.84 11.36
CA GLY A 57 -5.17 8.55 12.02
C GLY A 57 -4.01 8.13 12.92
N ILE A 58 -2.86 8.82 12.81
CA ILE A 58 -1.64 8.46 13.52
C ILE A 58 -1.63 9.10 14.90
N SER A 59 -1.58 8.27 15.94
CA SER A 59 -1.38 8.72 17.32
C SER A 59 0.10 8.96 17.58
N LEU A 60 0.44 10.18 18.03
CA LEU A 60 1.79 10.57 18.45
C LEU A 60 1.76 11.15 19.87
N PRO A 61 2.73 10.80 20.75
CA PRO A 61 3.91 9.97 20.49
C PRO A 61 3.62 8.48 20.27
N LEU A 62 4.52 7.81 19.56
CA LEU A 62 4.59 6.35 19.55
C LEU A 62 4.87 5.83 20.97
N GLU A 63 4.08 4.85 21.42
CA GLU A 63 4.22 4.25 22.76
C GLU A 63 5.39 3.25 22.84
N GLU A 64 5.74 2.61 21.72
CA GLU A 64 6.79 1.60 21.62
C GLU A 64 7.71 1.87 20.42
N SER A 65 8.83 1.12 20.33
CA SER A 65 9.71 1.17 19.16
C SER A 65 8.92 0.94 17.89
N ALA A 66 9.07 1.84 16.91
CA ALA A 66 8.29 1.80 15.68
C ALA A 66 8.63 0.51 14.92
N ASN A 67 7.66 -0.40 14.80
CA ASN A 67 7.84 -1.53 13.91
C ASN A 67 7.82 -1.02 12.45
N LYS A 68 8.45 -1.77 11.53
CA LYS A 68 8.53 -1.41 10.10
C LYS A 68 7.22 -0.89 9.49
N PRO A 69 6.03 -1.50 9.72
CA PRO A 69 4.79 -0.98 9.15
C PRO A 69 4.41 0.40 9.68
N VAL A 70 4.61 0.65 10.98
CA VAL A 70 4.32 1.94 11.63
C VAL A 70 5.24 3.02 11.09
N ALA A 71 6.54 2.71 10.93
CA ALA A 71 7.50 3.65 10.37
C ALA A 71 7.18 4.03 8.91
N GLN A 72 6.71 3.07 8.10
CA GLN A 72 6.26 3.33 6.74
C GLN A 72 4.98 4.17 6.71
N GLU A 73 4.02 3.92 7.60
CA GLU A 73 2.79 4.72 7.68
C GLU A 73 3.07 6.19 8.03
N LEU A 74 4.01 6.44 8.95
CA LEU A 74 4.49 7.79 9.28
C LEU A 74 5.12 8.49 8.08
N LEU A 75 5.94 7.75 7.32
CA LEU A 75 6.60 8.26 6.13
C LEU A 75 5.58 8.61 5.05
N HIS A 76 4.66 7.69 4.75
CA HIS A 76 3.60 7.90 3.77
C HIS A 76 2.69 9.09 4.15
N ALA A 77 2.38 9.26 5.43
CA ALA A 77 1.62 10.42 5.89
C ALA A 77 2.30 11.75 5.57
N VAL A 78 3.63 11.84 5.74
CA VAL A 78 4.41 13.04 5.36
C VAL A 78 4.46 13.20 3.84
N GLU A 79 4.66 12.11 3.11
CA GLU A 79 4.71 12.11 1.64
C GLU A 79 3.41 12.60 1.02
N GLU A 80 2.28 12.12 1.52
CA GLU A 80 0.96 12.56 1.07
C GLU A 80 0.79 14.06 1.28
N LEU A 81 1.09 14.57 2.48
CA LEU A 81 1.02 16.01 2.74
C LEU A 81 1.88 16.81 1.75
N TYR A 82 3.06 16.30 1.40
CA TYR A 82 3.92 16.92 0.38
C TYR A 82 3.29 16.87 -1.03
N PHE A 83 2.75 15.73 -1.46
CA PHE A 83 2.13 15.58 -2.79
C PHE A 83 0.83 16.36 -2.95
N PHE A 84 0.04 16.48 -1.88
CA PHE A 84 -1.15 17.34 -1.79
C PHE A 84 -0.81 18.83 -1.63
N ARG A 85 0.49 19.20 -1.66
CA ARG A 85 1.00 20.57 -1.51
C ARG A 85 0.65 21.23 -0.18
N ARG A 86 0.31 20.44 0.84
CA ARG A 86 0.07 20.90 2.21
C ARG A 86 1.41 20.98 2.96
N TYR A 87 2.32 21.79 2.44
CA TYR A 87 3.73 21.80 2.87
C TYR A 87 3.91 22.22 4.33
N GLU A 88 3.12 23.18 4.82
CA GLU A 88 3.17 23.60 6.22
C GLU A 88 2.78 22.48 7.18
N GLU A 89 1.70 21.76 6.87
CA GLU A 89 1.24 20.63 7.66
C GLU A 89 2.24 19.47 7.59
N GLY A 90 2.78 19.20 6.40
CA GLY A 90 3.82 18.19 6.19
C GLY A 90 5.08 18.46 7.00
N ALA A 91 5.58 19.71 6.98
CA ALA A 91 6.75 20.12 7.78
C ALA A 91 6.49 20.00 9.28
N ARG A 92 5.32 20.49 9.75
CA ARG A 92 4.94 20.43 11.16
C ARG A 92 4.81 18.99 11.64
N PHE A 93 4.19 18.13 10.84
CA PHE A 93 4.00 16.72 11.17
C PHE A 93 5.35 15.98 11.21
N ALA A 94 6.18 16.13 10.17
CA ALA A 94 7.52 15.51 10.13
C ALA A 94 8.37 15.93 11.33
N ARG A 95 8.37 17.22 11.68
CA ARG A 95 9.08 17.73 12.88
C ARG A 95 8.56 17.10 14.16
N ARG A 96 7.24 17.05 14.35
CA ARG A 96 6.62 16.44 15.54
C ARG A 96 7.00 14.96 15.66
N VAL A 97 7.03 14.23 14.56
CA VAL A 97 7.46 12.82 14.54
C VAL A 97 8.92 12.70 14.98
N LEU A 98 9.82 13.51 14.41
CA LEU A 98 11.25 13.51 14.75
C LEU A 98 11.52 13.90 16.20
N GLU A 99 10.78 14.87 16.75
CA GLU A 99 10.94 15.34 18.13
C GLU A 99 10.39 14.33 19.16
N THR A 100 9.18 13.82 18.91
CA THR A 100 8.47 13.02 19.93
C THR A 100 8.78 11.53 19.82
N SER A 101 9.06 11.05 18.62
CA SER A 101 9.21 9.62 18.32
C SER A 101 10.43 9.32 17.46
N GLY A 102 11.28 10.33 17.21
CA GLY A 102 12.55 10.16 16.51
C GLY A 102 13.29 8.99 17.11
N GLY A 103 13.57 9.03 18.42
CA GLY A 103 14.30 8.01 19.20
C GLY A 103 13.88 6.54 18.98
N LEU A 104 12.64 6.31 18.52
CA LEU A 104 12.02 5.00 18.34
C LEU A 104 12.02 4.52 16.89
N LEU A 105 12.50 5.35 15.96
CA LEU A 105 12.61 5.05 14.53
C LEU A 105 14.03 4.63 14.17
N ASP A 106 14.15 3.77 13.14
CA ASP A 106 15.42 3.43 12.51
C ASP A 106 16.02 4.67 11.83
N ASP A 107 17.35 4.69 11.69
CA ASP A 107 18.08 5.84 11.13
C ASP A 107 17.65 6.17 9.70
N GLU A 108 17.38 5.17 8.87
CA GLU A 108 16.91 5.33 7.48
C GLU A 108 15.58 6.11 7.44
N HIS A 109 14.60 5.74 8.27
CA HIS A 109 13.31 6.44 8.31
C HIS A 109 13.46 7.87 8.80
N ARG A 110 14.34 8.12 9.78
CA ARG A 110 14.61 9.48 10.26
C ARG A 110 15.25 10.35 9.19
N GLU A 111 16.20 9.82 8.43
CA GLU A 111 16.83 10.55 7.33
C GLU A 111 15.81 10.97 6.28
N VAL A 112 14.92 10.05 5.89
CA VAL A 112 13.86 10.35 4.91
C VAL A 112 12.85 11.36 5.46
N LEU A 113 12.41 11.23 6.71
CA LEU A 113 11.53 12.22 7.35
C LEU A 113 12.17 13.61 7.40
N THR A 114 13.47 13.68 7.73
CA THR A 114 14.24 14.94 7.75
C THR A 114 14.36 15.54 6.36
N LEU A 115 14.54 14.71 5.32
CA LEU A 115 14.57 15.16 3.94
C LEU A 115 13.23 15.78 3.53
N TYR A 116 12.12 15.12 3.86
CA TYR A 116 10.79 15.65 3.53
C TYR A 116 10.44 16.91 4.33
N GLU A 117 10.84 17.03 5.60
CA GLU A 117 10.71 18.28 6.35
C GLU A 117 11.40 19.43 5.61
N LYS A 118 12.66 19.24 5.20
CA LYS A 118 13.42 20.26 4.45
C LYS A 118 12.77 20.61 3.12
N LYS A 119 12.28 19.61 2.37
CA LYS A 119 11.59 19.83 1.09
C LYS A 119 10.29 20.61 1.27
N CYS A 120 9.51 20.30 2.31
CA CYS A 120 8.31 21.05 2.67
C CYS A 120 8.66 22.50 3.02
N LEU A 121 9.64 22.73 3.90
CA LEU A 121 10.06 24.08 4.29
C LEU A 121 10.55 24.92 3.10
N ALA A 122 11.33 24.33 2.21
CA ALA A 122 11.77 24.99 0.98
C ALA A 122 10.58 25.41 0.10
N LYS A 123 9.55 24.56 0.00
CA LYS A 123 8.35 24.84 -0.80
C LYS A 123 7.41 25.84 -0.15
N THR A 124 7.34 25.91 1.18
CA THR A 124 6.59 26.97 1.88
C THR A 124 7.22 28.34 1.61
N GLY A 125 8.55 28.45 1.71
CA GLY A 125 9.27 29.71 1.40
C GLY A 125 9.15 30.15 -0.06
N ASP A 126 9.10 29.20 -1.01
CA ASP A 126 8.82 29.48 -2.43
C ASP A 126 7.38 29.99 -2.66
N ASN A 127 6.43 29.58 -1.83
CA ASN A 127 5.00 29.84 -2.01
C ASN A 127 4.55 31.20 -1.43
N GLU A 128 5.26 31.71 -0.41
CA GLU A 128 5.02 33.07 0.14
C GLU A 128 5.57 34.19 -0.77
N ALA A 129 6.44 33.87 -1.73
CA ALA A 129 7.10 34.83 -2.62
C ALA A 129 6.33 35.12 -3.92
N LYS A 130 5.08 34.66 -4.05
CA LYS A 130 4.28 34.74 -5.28
C LYS A 130 2.89 35.31 -5.02
#